data_AF-W2I1P4-F1
#
_entry.id   AF-W2I1P4-F1
#
_cell.length_a   1.000
_cell.length_b   1.000
_cell.length_c   1.000
_cell.angle_alpha   90.00
_cell.angle_beta   90.00
_cell.angle_gamma   90.00
#
_symmetry.space_group_name_H-M   'P 1'
#
loop_
_entity.id
_entity.type
_entity.pdbx_description
1 polymer ?
#
loop_
_entity_poly.entity_id
_entity_poly.type
_entity_poly.pdbx_seq_one_letter_code
_entity_poly.pdbx_strand_id
1 'polypeptide(L)'
;MRHWAALLGIFAVSGLSVETVSHATFALWPQYIDATLSLSIDTGGASVVESSRGGALGMLNVKMDTQLETPLDPLIDTIEITWIPATNIESSTFDHFLASSSRFDRMSAVGIHLQVRLREEADWSAINATHHERIENNVRGILQNTIPSLEILPSLSRGFLAKSLCDFRAWKTSNPLDEILRQPAVASSSRCYSSSFPFSPKSKDTSFYSRIIRAADENSVDFTTTERTLLEAQHDLHDGQRDLKLALMTFSRSSASATIDAEYLEAWITRPSSPDESFRAVLPIGKSKSDVLVVTSTARDLDFDKLELIWLQRDGKRVVPTSPPSILEIRAPKTTIAASLQAAITGEGFHRRYVMDVEILETGICSAPSESKTILMRVPISNTAYIDLDEIRRMERFGELKLLSFTKHIEIERPSPVSSQHVVGLEFTMPSTNQSHIEFPIHFRYQAPSESELYRQAPVIAPDIFLFCRDGDHGPKKKLKSSDDDDVRNYLQTWGISDQGRSCSGSHWLRLAAVSPLPIMTVLTPVGYLPSRWLVSSMTLCFATMGAVILVWVSVGVAKRTLRASAGADWKGKTD
;
A
#
# COMPACT_ATOMS: atom_id res chain seq x y z
N MET A 1 15.79 8.31 20.53
CA MET A 1 15.76 7.46 19.31
C MET A 1 15.88 5.97 19.64
N ARG A 2 15.16 5.42 20.63
CA ARG A 2 15.36 4.00 21.07
C ARG A 2 14.07 3.20 21.34
N HIS A 3 12.90 3.68 20.92
CA HIS A 3 11.62 3.02 21.24
C HIS A 3 10.73 2.74 20.00
N TRP A 4 11.27 2.90 18.79
CA TRP A 4 10.54 2.75 17.53
C TRP A 4 10.49 1.31 16.98
N ALA A 5 10.94 0.35 17.77
CA ALA A 5 10.97 -1.06 17.44
C ALA A 5 10.10 -1.83 18.44
N ALA A 6 8.82 -1.47 18.63
CA ALA A 6 7.98 -2.08 19.67
C ALA A 6 7.12 -3.26 19.20
N LEU A 7 6.63 -3.26 17.94
CA LEU A 7 5.79 -4.35 17.43
C LEU A 7 6.56 -5.38 16.59
N LEU A 8 7.51 -4.91 15.74
CA LEU A 8 8.68 -5.74 15.36
C LEU A 8 9.66 -5.91 16.53
N GLY A 9 9.46 -5.17 17.63
CA GLY A 9 10.11 -5.38 18.92
C GLY A 9 9.82 -6.70 19.56
N ILE A 10 8.68 -7.30 19.31
CA ILE A 10 8.41 -8.63 19.86
C ILE A 10 9.39 -9.66 19.26
N PHE A 11 9.87 -9.41 18.04
CA PHE A 11 10.93 -10.18 17.37
C PHE A 11 12.34 -9.59 17.58
N ALA A 12 12.50 -8.32 17.99
CA ALA A 12 13.79 -7.64 18.16
C ALA A 12 14.18 -7.28 19.62
N VAL A 13 13.31 -7.46 20.62
CA VAL A 13 13.54 -7.18 22.06
C VAL A 13 14.23 -8.35 22.76
N SER A 14 14.24 -9.54 22.17
CA SER A 14 15.33 -10.49 22.40
C SER A 14 16.53 -9.99 21.61
N GLY A 15 17.48 -9.32 22.28
CA GLY A 15 18.73 -8.84 21.68
C GLY A 15 19.49 -9.93 20.94
N LEU A 16 19.15 -10.13 19.67
CA LEU A 16 19.77 -11.08 18.74
C LEU A 16 20.84 -10.32 17.97
N SER A 17 21.94 -10.03 18.65
CA SER A 17 23.23 -9.82 18.02
C SER A 17 24.14 -10.96 18.44
N VAL A 18 24.07 -12.11 17.77
CA VAL A 18 25.16 -13.10 17.76
C VAL A 18 25.19 -13.79 16.39
N GLU A 19 26.28 -13.53 15.68
CA GLU A 19 26.96 -14.31 14.62
C GLU A 19 26.20 -15.43 13.86
N THR A 20 26.04 -15.18 12.55
CA THR A 20 26.28 -16.12 11.41
C THR A 20 25.51 -17.43 11.27
N VAL A 21 24.32 -17.59 11.86
CA VAL A 21 23.42 -18.70 11.48
C VAL A 21 22.00 -18.18 11.23
N SER A 22 21.38 -18.61 10.12
CA SER A 22 20.01 -18.32 9.75
C SER A 22 19.01 -18.87 10.80
N HIS A 23 18.55 -18.00 11.70
CA HIS A 23 17.55 -18.34 12.72
C HIS A 23 16.15 -17.87 12.28
N ALA A 24 15.24 -18.82 12.09
CA ALA A 24 13.83 -18.54 11.88
C ALA A 24 13.10 -18.38 13.22
N THR A 25 12.17 -17.44 13.32
CA THR A 25 11.30 -17.25 14.49
C THR A 25 9.86 -17.48 14.09
N PHE A 26 9.19 -18.35 14.83
CA PHE A 26 7.76 -18.65 14.68
C PHE A 26 6.98 -18.10 15.87
N ALA A 27 5.92 -17.35 15.57
CA ALA A 27 5.02 -16.80 16.58
C ALA A 27 3.57 -17.19 16.32
N LEU A 28 2.83 -17.42 17.39
CA LEU A 28 1.39 -17.62 17.36
C LEU A 28 0.67 -16.61 18.24
N TRP A 29 -0.42 -16.09 17.72
CA TRP A 29 -1.28 -15.10 18.36
C TRP A 29 -2.73 -15.54 18.26
N PRO A 30 -3.61 -15.13 19.20
CA PRO A 30 -5.04 -15.33 19.02
C PRO A 30 -5.49 -14.59 17.76
N GLN A 31 -6.40 -15.19 16.97
CA GLN A 31 -6.93 -14.55 15.76
C GLN A 31 -7.63 -13.21 16.07
N TYR A 32 -8.29 -13.12 17.23
CA TYR A 32 -9.00 -11.94 17.70
C TYR A 32 -8.39 -11.41 19.00
N ILE A 33 -8.45 -10.09 19.19
CA ILE A 33 -7.81 -9.40 20.33
C ILE A 33 -8.48 -9.77 21.66
N ASP A 34 -9.78 -10.04 21.63
CA ASP A 34 -10.57 -10.47 22.78
C ASP A 34 -10.44 -11.98 23.08
N ALA A 35 -9.72 -12.72 22.25
CA ALA A 35 -9.47 -14.15 22.43
C ALA A 35 -8.15 -14.42 23.17
N THR A 36 -8.03 -15.64 23.69
CA THR A 36 -6.86 -16.10 24.44
C THR A 36 -6.35 -17.41 23.87
N LEU A 37 -5.03 -17.59 23.87
CA LEU A 37 -4.38 -18.86 23.57
C LEU A 37 -3.97 -19.56 24.87
N SER A 38 -4.56 -20.73 25.14
CA SER A 38 -4.17 -21.60 26.24
C SER A 38 -3.15 -22.63 25.79
N LEU A 39 -2.17 -22.90 26.65
CA LEU A 39 -1.11 -23.87 26.41
C LEU A 39 -1.32 -25.12 27.27
N SER A 40 -1.26 -26.30 26.65
CA SER A 40 -1.26 -27.60 27.33
C SER A 40 -0.16 -28.51 26.78
N ILE A 41 0.12 -29.60 27.50
CA ILE A 41 0.99 -30.67 27.01
C ILE A 41 0.10 -31.89 26.79
N ASP A 42 0.14 -32.47 25.60
CA ASP A 42 -0.63 -33.67 25.28
C ASP A 42 -0.04 -34.93 25.91
N THR A 43 -0.75 -36.05 25.77
CA THR A 43 -0.32 -37.36 26.28
C THR A 43 0.96 -37.89 25.63
N GLY A 44 1.37 -37.33 24.48
CA GLY A 44 2.62 -37.63 23.79
C GLY A 44 3.78 -36.70 24.15
N GLY A 45 3.58 -35.73 25.05
CA GLY A 45 4.58 -34.76 25.47
C GLY A 45 4.77 -33.56 24.52
N ALA A 46 3.94 -33.46 23.47
CA ALA A 46 3.91 -32.34 22.54
C ALA A 46 3.17 -31.16 23.16
N SER A 47 3.62 -29.93 22.86
CA SER A 47 2.92 -28.74 23.34
C SER A 47 1.81 -28.38 22.37
N VAL A 48 0.63 -28.17 22.93
CA VAL A 48 -0.60 -27.92 22.21
C VAL A 48 -1.11 -26.55 22.60
N VAL A 49 -1.53 -25.79 21.59
CA VAL A 49 -2.16 -24.49 21.76
C VAL A 49 -3.62 -24.59 21.35
N GLU A 50 -4.49 -24.05 22.20
CA GLU A 50 -5.92 -23.98 21.98
C GLU A 50 -6.38 -22.53 22.04
N SER A 51 -7.27 -22.14 21.12
CA SER A 51 -7.85 -20.79 21.12
C SER A 51 -9.21 -20.81 21.81
N SER A 52 -9.49 -19.80 22.63
CA SER A 52 -10.82 -19.62 23.25
C SER A 52 -11.89 -19.27 22.22
N ARG A 53 -11.51 -18.67 21.09
CA ARG A 53 -12.42 -18.27 20.01
C ARG A 53 -11.70 -18.18 18.67
N GLY A 54 -12.32 -18.73 17.63
CA GLY A 54 -11.75 -18.70 16.27
C GLY A 54 -10.48 -19.53 16.17
N GLY A 55 -9.58 -19.12 15.29
CA GLY A 55 -8.29 -19.74 15.03
C GLY A 55 -7.12 -19.04 15.71
N ALA A 56 -5.96 -19.15 15.09
CA ALA A 56 -4.74 -18.43 15.47
C ALA A 56 -4.13 -17.69 14.28
N LEU A 57 -3.53 -16.53 14.56
CA LEU A 57 -2.66 -15.80 13.65
C LEU A 57 -1.23 -16.34 13.83
N GLY A 58 -0.73 -17.03 12.82
CA GLY A 58 0.65 -17.51 12.74
C GLY A 58 1.53 -16.49 12.03
N MET A 59 2.76 -16.34 12.51
CA MET A 59 3.78 -15.52 11.87
C MET A 59 5.11 -16.26 11.79
N LEU A 60 5.82 -16.06 10.69
CA LEU A 60 7.17 -16.57 10.48
C LEU A 60 8.08 -15.41 10.09
N ASN A 61 9.21 -15.27 10.75
CA ASN A 61 10.30 -14.40 10.31
C ASN A 61 11.55 -15.25 10.06
N VAL A 62 12.21 -15.06 8.93
CA VAL A 62 13.47 -15.75 8.59
C VAL A 62 14.47 -14.75 8.03
N LYS A 63 15.66 -14.71 8.62
CA LYS A 63 16.81 -13.98 8.05
C LYS A 63 17.74 -14.93 7.33
N MET A 64 18.18 -14.53 6.14
CA MET A 64 18.97 -15.33 5.21
C MET A 64 20.13 -14.51 4.65
N ASP A 65 21.30 -15.12 4.59
CA ASP A 65 22.43 -14.56 3.86
C ASP A 65 22.36 -15.06 2.42
N THR A 66 22.07 -14.15 1.49
CA THR A 66 21.98 -14.50 0.06
C THR A 66 23.24 -14.05 -0.66
N GLN A 67 24.03 -15.03 -1.12
CA GLN A 67 25.12 -14.78 -2.04
C GLN A 67 24.53 -14.55 -3.43
N LEU A 68 24.28 -13.28 -3.77
CA LEU A 68 23.86 -12.89 -5.11
C LEU A 68 25.09 -12.53 -5.95
N GLU A 69 25.12 -13.01 -7.20
CA GLU A 69 26.14 -12.61 -8.18
C GLU A 69 26.05 -11.11 -8.52
N THR A 70 24.86 -10.51 -8.33
CA THR A 70 24.60 -9.09 -8.60
C THR A 70 24.46 -8.32 -7.27
N PRO A 71 25.39 -7.40 -6.95
CA PRO A 71 25.26 -6.57 -5.76
C PRO A 71 24.15 -5.52 -5.91
N LEU A 72 23.61 -5.06 -4.78
CA LEU A 72 22.71 -3.90 -4.74
C LEU A 72 23.41 -2.66 -5.30
N ASP A 73 22.72 -1.89 -6.14
CA ASP A 73 23.20 -0.60 -6.62
C ASP A 73 23.69 0.25 -5.43
N PRO A 74 24.83 0.95 -5.54
CA PRO A 74 25.37 1.77 -4.45
C PRO A 74 24.41 2.78 -3.85
N LEU A 75 23.38 3.19 -4.61
CA LEU A 75 22.36 4.14 -4.18
C LEU A 75 21.20 3.49 -3.41
N ILE A 76 21.00 2.18 -3.58
CA ILE A 76 19.92 1.45 -2.92
C ILE A 76 20.35 1.05 -1.52
N ASP A 77 19.48 1.37 -0.56
CA ASP A 77 19.57 0.92 0.81
C ASP A 77 18.83 -0.41 0.97
N THR A 78 17.53 -0.42 0.59
CA THR A 78 16.67 -1.60 0.71
C THR A 78 15.71 -1.75 -0.47
N ILE A 79 15.37 -3.00 -0.80
CA ILE A 79 14.29 -3.37 -1.72
C ILE A 79 13.27 -4.18 -0.90
N GLU A 80 12.02 -3.75 -0.88
CA GLU A 80 10.92 -4.38 -0.15
C GLU A 80 9.85 -4.81 -1.16
N ILE A 81 9.51 -6.09 -1.20
CA ILE A 81 8.39 -6.61 -2.01
C ILE A 81 7.38 -7.31 -1.12
N THR A 82 6.11 -6.93 -1.25
CA THR A 82 5.02 -7.39 -0.39
C THR A 82 3.88 -7.94 -1.21
N TRP A 83 3.33 -9.07 -0.80
CA TRP A 83 2.16 -9.70 -1.38
C TRP A 83 1.02 -9.69 -0.37
N ILE A 84 -0.10 -9.07 -0.76
CA ILE A 84 -1.32 -8.98 0.06
C ILE A 84 -2.44 -9.69 -0.69
N PRO A 85 -2.75 -10.96 -0.37
CA PRO A 85 -3.80 -11.72 -1.06
C PRO A 85 -5.21 -11.19 -0.78
N ALA A 86 -6.14 -11.49 -1.68
CA ALA A 86 -7.56 -11.31 -1.41
C ALA A 86 -8.02 -12.35 -0.40
N THR A 87 -8.54 -11.91 0.75
CA THR A 87 -8.99 -12.81 1.81
C THR A 87 -10.18 -12.21 2.54
N ASN A 88 -11.22 -13.01 2.69
CA ASN A 88 -12.44 -12.64 3.41
C ASN A 88 -12.34 -13.00 4.91
N ILE A 89 -11.19 -13.51 5.35
CA ILE A 89 -11.02 -14.00 6.72
C ILE A 89 -10.58 -12.84 7.57
N GLU A 90 -11.34 -12.53 8.61
CA GLU A 90 -11.06 -11.39 9.48
C GLU A 90 -10.06 -11.76 10.58
N SER A 91 -9.20 -10.83 10.99
CA SER A 91 -8.39 -10.99 12.19
C SER A 91 -8.11 -9.62 12.78
N SER A 92 -8.83 -9.29 13.84
CA SER A 92 -8.61 -8.02 14.53
C SER A 92 -7.16 -7.91 15.05
N THR A 93 -6.53 -9.03 15.42
CA THR A 93 -5.13 -9.04 15.86
C THR A 93 -4.18 -8.64 14.73
N PHE A 94 -4.38 -9.19 13.52
CA PHE A 94 -3.60 -8.80 12.35
C PHE A 94 -3.81 -7.33 11.99
N ASP A 95 -5.08 -6.89 11.97
CA ASP A 95 -5.44 -5.52 11.58
C ASP A 95 -4.84 -4.50 12.56
N HIS A 96 -4.76 -4.86 13.85
CA HIS A 96 -4.30 -3.96 14.90
C HIS A 96 -2.77 -3.93 15.09
N PHE A 97 -2.10 -5.07 14.93
CA PHE A 97 -0.66 -5.18 15.24
C PHE A 97 0.24 -5.30 14.00
N LEU A 98 -0.29 -5.80 12.88
CA LEU A 98 0.48 -6.00 11.65
C LEU A 98 0.16 -4.96 10.58
N ALA A 99 -1.11 -4.81 10.19
CA ALA A 99 -1.50 -3.86 9.15
C ALA A 99 -1.16 -2.39 9.52
N SER A 100 -1.06 -2.13 10.82
CA SER A 100 -0.76 -0.84 11.44
C SER A 100 0.72 -0.47 11.51
N SER A 101 1.62 -1.42 11.24
CA SER A 101 3.05 -1.16 11.30
C SER A 101 3.47 -0.20 10.19
N SER A 102 4.36 0.75 10.51
CA SER A 102 4.92 1.69 9.55
C SER A 102 5.70 1.02 8.42
N ARG A 103 6.06 -0.26 8.60
CA ARG A 103 6.61 -1.14 7.54
C ARG A 103 5.59 -1.41 6.43
N PHE A 104 4.29 -1.33 6.72
CA PHE A 104 3.18 -1.54 5.78
C PHE A 104 2.32 -0.28 5.57
N ASP A 105 2.85 0.91 5.90
CA ASP A 105 2.14 2.20 5.85
C ASP A 105 1.57 2.60 4.48
N ARG A 106 1.80 1.79 3.45
CA ARG A 106 1.54 2.13 2.04
C ARG A 106 0.86 1.00 1.26
N MET A 107 0.37 -0.02 1.96
CA MET A 107 -0.13 -1.25 1.35
C MET A 107 -1.42 -1.70 2.03
N SER A 108 -2.50 -0.96 1.78
CA SER A 108 -3.88 -1.25 2.24
C SER A 108 -4.72 -1.99 1.19
N ALA A 109 -4.11 -2.34 0.07
CA ALA A 109 -4.79 -2.91 -1.09
C ALA A 109 -4.32 -4.34 -1.39
N VAL A 110 -5.23 -5.14 -1.94
CA VAL A 110 -4.88 -6.45 -2.49
C VAL A 110 -3.94 -6.28 -3.67
N GLY A 111 -2.78 -6.95 -3.65
CA GLY A 111 -1.83 -6.93 -4.76
C GLY A 111 -0.39 -7.19 -4.36
N ILE A 112 0.51 -6.84 -5.28
CA ILE A 112 1.96 -6.91 -5.13
C ILE A 112 2.49 -5.48 -5.07
N HIS A 113 3.19 -5.16 -4.00
CA HIS A 113 3.72 -3.83 -3.74
C HIS A 113 5.24 -3.90 -3.66
N LEU A 114 5.92 -3.00 -4.36
CA LEU A 114 7.36 -2.92 -4.42
C LEU A 114 7.80 -1.55 -3.93
N GLN A 115 8.76 -1.49 -3.02
CA GLN A 115 9.34 -0.26 -2.52
C GLN A 115 10.87 -0.37 -2.57
N VAL A 116 11.53 0.70 -3.00
CA VAL A 116 13.00 0.76 -3.08
C VAL A 116 13.45 1.99 -2.32
N ARG A 117 14.04 1.79 -1.14
CA ARG A 117 14.60 2.88 -0.34
C ARG A 117 16.05 3.12 -0.70
N LEU A 118 16.40 4.38 -0.66
CA LEU A 118 17.67 4.86 -1.16
C LEU A 118 18.46 5.46 0.00
N ARG A 119 19.79 5.37 -0.05
CA ARG A 119 20.65 5.79 1.05
C ARG A 119 20.54 7.29 1.31
N GLU A 120 20.49 7.65 2.59
CA GLU A 120 20.45 9.06 3.02
C GLU A 120 21.72 9.83 2.62
N GLU A 121 22.87 9.14 2.56
CA GLU A 121 24.18 9.71 2.23
C GLU A 121 24.43 9.87 0.71
N ALA A 122 23.52 9.40 -0.14
CA ALA A 122 23.70 9.49 -1.58
C ALA A 122 23.52 10.93 -2.08
N ASP A 123 24.47 11.43 -2.89
CA ASP A 123 24.32 12.74 -3.54
C ASP A 123 23.32 12.65 -4.70
N TRP A 124 22.10 13.10 -4.42
CA TRP A 124 20.98 13.06 -5.37
C TRP A 124 21.11 14.05 -6.53
N SER A 125 22.03 15.02 -6.46
CA SER A 125 22.21 16.00 -7.54
C SER A 125 22.74 15.37 -8.84
N ALA A 126 23.27 14.14 -8.77
CA ALA A 126 23.81 13.39 -9.90
C ALA A 126 22.85 12.34 -10.52
N ILE A 127 21.65 12.12 -9.97
CA ILE A 127 20.75 11.04 -10.41
C ILE A 127 19.94 11.46 -11.64
N ASN A 128 20.40 11.04 -12.81
CA ASN A 128 19.75 11.27 -14.10
C ASN A 128 18.91 10.07 -14.58
N ALA A 129 18.29 10.18 -15.75
CA ALA A 129 17.50 9.10 -16.36
C ALA A 129 18.30 7.79 -16.52
N THR A 130 19.61 7.87 -16.74
CA THR A 130 20.50 6.70 -16.83
C THR A 130 20.67 6.01 -15.47
N HIS A 131 20.77 6.77 -14.37
CA HIS A 131 20.79 6.21 -13.02
C HIS A 131 19.46 5.55 -12.67
N HIS A 132 18.34 6.16 -13.05
CA HIS A 132 17.01 5.60 -12.85
C HIS A 132 16.84 4.25 -13.56
N GLU A 133 17.21 4.19 -14.85
CA GLU A 133 17.20 2.96 -15.63
C GLU A 133 18.14 1.90 -15.05
N ARG A 134 19.30 2.31 -14.53
CA ARG A 134 20.24 1.42 -13.83
C ARG A 134 19.63 0.82 -12.56
N ILE A 135 18.98 1.64 -11.73
CA ILE A 135 18.27 1.20 -10.51
C ILE A 135 17.16 0.21 -10.87
N GLU A 136 16.32 0.53 -11.86
CA GLU A 136 15.26 -0.37 -12.32
C GLU A 136 15.81 -1.71 -12.81
N ASN A 137 16.91 -1.69 -13.57
CA ASN A 137 17.55 -2.91 -14.06
C ASN A 137 18.17 -3.73 -12.93
N ASN A 138 18.79 -3.08 -11.95
CA ASN A 138 19.35 -3.75 -10.77
C ASN A 138 18.26 -4.40 -9.91
N VAL A 139 17.18 -3.67 -9.61
CA VAL A 139 16.02 -4.18 -8.87
C VAL A 139 15.38 -5.37 -9.58
N ARG A 140 15.16 -5.26 -10.90
CA ARG A 140 14.64 -6.37 -11.71
C ARG A 140 15.55 -7.59 -11.64
N GLY A 141 16.86 -7.40 -11.80
CA GLY A 141 17.84 -8.49 -11.74
C GLY A 141 17.88 -9.18 -10.38
N ILE A 142 17.87 -8.42 -9.28
CA ILE A 142 17.85 -8.98 -7.92
C ILE A 142 16.59 -9.82 -7.70
N LEU A 143 15.41 -9.29 -8.05
CA LEU A 143 14.15 -10.03 -7.86
C LEU A 143 14.10 -11.29 -8.72
N GLN A 144 14.54 -11.20 -9.98
CA GLN A 144 14.58 -12.36 -10.89
C GLN A 144 15.59 -13.42 -10.48
N ASN A 145 16.75 -13.04 -9.94
CA ASN A 145 17.80 -13.99 -9.54
C ASN A 145 17.52 -14.64 -8.19
N THR A 146 16.87 -13.93 -7.27
CA THR A 146 16.64 -14.46 -5.92
C THR A 146 15.42 -15.37 -5.85
N ILE A 147 14.42 -15.10 -6.69
CA ILE A 147 13.15 -15.83 -6.72
C ILE A 147 12.69 -16.10 -8.17
N PRO A 148 13.51 -16.81 -8.97
CA PRO A 148 13.26 -17.05 -10.40
C PRO A 148 12.12 -18.02 -10.66
N SER A 149 11.82 -18.92 -9.70
CA SER A 149 11.12 -20.17 -9.97
C SER A 149 9.64 -20.01 -10.33
N LEU A 150 9.08 -18.79 -10.19
CA LEU A 150 7.64 -18.61 -10.31
C LEU A 150 7.30 -17.29 -11.02
N GLU A 151 6.39 -17.35 -12.02
CA GLU A 151 5.72 -16.24 -12.70
C GLU A 151 4.84 -15.38 -11.74
N ILE A 152 5.37 -15.03 -10.58
CA ILE A 152 4.70 -14.36 -9.47
C ILE A 152 5.13 -12.91 -9.37
N LEU A 153 6.31 -12.58 -9.92
CA LEU A 153 6.67 -11.19 -10.13
C LEU A 153 5.76 -10.59 -11.21
N PRO A 154 5.24 -9.37 -10.99
CA PRO A 154 4.54 -8.65 -12.04
C PRO A 154 5.48 -8.42 -13.23
N SER A 155 4.93 -8.11 -14.41
CA SER A 155 5.77 -7.72 -15.54
C SER A 155 6.49 -6.40 -15.24
N LEU A 156 7.74 -6.48 -14.78
CA LEU A 156 8.58 -5.34 -14.45
C LEU A 156 9.12 -4.66 -15.72
N SER A 157 8.23 -4.18 -16.59
CA SER A 157 8.59 -3.46 -17.82
C SER A 157 9.35 -2.17 -17.53
N ARG A 158 10.11 -1.65 -18.51
CA ARG A 158 10.82 -0.37 -18.38
C ARG A 158 9.90 0.74 -17.86
N GLY A 159 10.35 1.49 -16.86
CA GLY A 159 9.61 2.57 -16.23
C GLY A 159 8.74 2.14 -15.04
N PHE A 160 8.87 0.91 -14.54
CA PHE A 160 8.05 0.42 -13.44
C PHE A 160 8.28 1.16 -12.10
N LEU A 161 9.43 1.82 -11.90
CA LEU A 161 9.70 2.70 -10.75
C LEU A 161 9.62 4.19 -11.10
N ALA A 162 9.40 4.54 -12.38
CA ALA A 162 9.77 5.85 -12.93
C ALA A 162 8.94 7.06 -12.50
N LYS A 163 7.86 6.91 -11.71
CA LYS A 163 6.90 8.01 -11.52
C LYS A 163 6.22 8.05 -10.15
N SER A 164 6.78 7.38 -9.15
CA SER A 164 6.13 7.12 -7.87
C SER A 164 7.15 7.18 -6.74
N LEU A 165 7.43 8.40 -6.31
CA LEU A 165 8.29 8.66 -5.18
C LEU A 165 7.44 8.74 -3.92
N CYS A 166 7.87 8.01 -2.91
CA CYS A 166 7.23 7.91 -1.61
C CYS A 166 6.99 9.25 -0.92
N ASP A 167 7.95 10.17 -1.03
CA ASP A 167 8.02 11.39 -0.22
C ASP A 167 7.98 12.65 -1.11
N PHE A 168 7.58 12.49 -2.38
CA PHE A 168 7.48 13.62 -3.28
C PHE A 168 6.31 14.51 -2.88
N ARG A 169 6.64 15.74 -2.50
CA ARG A 169 5.69 16.82 -2.23
C ARG A 169 4.93 17.13 -3.51
N ALA A 170 3.73 16.55 -3.61
CA ALA A 170 2.96 16.44 -4.84
C ALA A 170 2.55 17.77 -5.49
N TRP A 171 2.73 18.92 -4.83
CA TRP A 171 2.22 20.24 -5.24
C TRP A 171 3.13 21.03 -6.20
N LYS A 172 4.25 20.47 -6.65
CA LYS A 172 5.16 21.14 -7.59
C LYS A 172 5.14 20.51 -8.99
N THR A 173 5.28 21.37 -9.99
CA THR A 173 4.90 21.12 -11.39
C THR A 173 5.99 20.44 -12.23
N SER A 174 7.12 20.07 -11.62
CA SER A 174 8.22 19.39 -12.30
C SER A 174 8.04 17.88 -12.27
N ASN A 175 8.56 17.19 -13.28
CA ASN A 175 8.81 15.75 -13.19
C ASN A 175 9.53 15.47 -11.86
N PRO A 176 9.09 14.50 -11.05
CA PRO A 176 9.68 14.25 -9.74
C PRO A 176 11.20 14.03 -9.79
N LEU A 177 11.70 13.45 -10.88
CA LEU A 177 13.13 13.34 -11.20
C LEU A 177 13.78 14.70 -11.50
N ASP A 178 13.16 15.55 -12.33
CA ASP A 178 13.70 16.86 -12.71
C ASP A 178 13.74 17.87 -11.55
N GLU A 179 12.91 17.67 -10.52
CA GLU A 179 12.92 18.50 -9.31
C GLU A 179 13.92 18.03 -8.26
N ILE A 180 14.06 16.71 -8.09
CA ILE A 180 15.14 16.13 -7.28
C ILE A 180 16.49 16.63 -7.76
N LEU A 181 16.68 16.73 -9.08
CA LEU A 181 17.85 17.29 -9.74
C LEU A 181 18.09 18.79 -9.46
N ARG A 182 17.09 19.52 -8.95
CA ARG A 182 17.15 20.98 -8.71
C ARG A 182 17.15 21.37 -7.22
N GLN A 183 16.92 20.44 -6.30
CA GLN A 183 16.92 20.73 -4.85
C GLN A 183 18.32 20.52 -4.24
N PRO A 184 18.88 21.51 -3.52
CA PRO A 184 20.10 21.29 -2.73
C PRO A 184 19.83 20.30 -1.59
N ALA A 185 20.84 19.48 -1.27
CA ALA A 185 20.79 18.30 -0.39
C ALA A 185 20.44 18.54 1.10
N VAL A 186 19.81 19.66 1.46
CA VAL A 186 19.74 20.16 2.85
C VAL A 186 18.44 19.76 3.57
N ALA A 187 17.75 18.69 3.15
CA ALA A 187 16.64 18.14 3.93
C ALA A 187 16.66 16.60 3.92
N SER A 188 16.89 16.04 5.11
CA SER A 188 17.08 14.63 5.46
C SER A 188 15.80 13.78 5.39
N SER A 189 15.01 13.88 4.34
CA SER A 189 13.90 12.93 4.12
C SER A 189 14.44 11.74 3.33
N SER A 190 14.48 10.55 3.96
CA SER A 190 14.74 9.27 3.28
C SER A 190 13.91 9.20 2.00
N ARG A 191 14.53 8.98 0.84
CA ARG A 191 13.81 8.95 -0.45
C ARG A 191 13.56 7.50 -0.84
N CYS A 192 12.36 7.19 -1.33
CA CYS A 192 12.10 5.89 -1.93
C CYS A 192 11.24 5.93 -3.20
N TYR A 193 11.40 4.90 -4.02
CA TYR A 193 10.47 4.55 -5.10
C TYR A 193 9.42 3.58 -4.57
N SER A 194 8.19 3.64 -5.08
CA SER A 194 7.12 2.71 -4.69
C SER A 194 6.20 2.38 -5.86
N SER A 195 5.91 1.11 -6.12
CA SER A 195 5.04 0.66 -7.21
C SER A 195 4.08 -0.40 -6.71
N SER A 196 2.89 -0.46 -7.30
CA SER A 196 1.85 -1.44 -6.92
C SER A 196 1.29 -2.09 -8.17
N PHE A 197 1.07 -3.41 -8.10
CA PHE A 197 0.66 -4.24 -9.20
C PHE A 197 -0.48 -5.16 -8.76
N PRO A 198 -1.50 -5.39 -9.60
CA PRO A 198 -2.51 -6.40 -9.32
C PRO A 198 -1.90 -7.81 -9.43
N PHE A 199 -2.54 -8.82 -8.81
CA PHE A 199 -2.22 -10.21 -9.12
C PHE A 199 -2.61 -10.55 -10.56
N SER A 200 -1.85 -11.45 -11.18
CA SER A 200 -2.18 -11.95 -12.52
C SER A 200 -3.48 -12.77 -12.46
N PRO A 201 -4.42 -12.62 -13.42
CA PRO A 201 -5.61 -13.48 -13.50
C PRO A 201 -5.28 -14.98 -13.65
N LYS A 202 -4.09 -15.29 -14.19
CA LYS A 202 -3.59 -16.67 -14.31
C LYS A 202 -3.10 -17.24 -12.96
N SER A 203 -2.80 -16.38 -12.00
CA SER A 203 -2.55 -16.73 -10.62
C SER A 203 -3.82 -16.53 -9.81
N LYS A 204 -4.72 -17.51 -9.84
CA LYS A 204 -5.87 -17.60 -8.93
C LYS A 204 -5.38 -17.45 -7.49
N ASP A 205 -5.41 -16.24 -6.92
CA ASP A 205 -5.20 -15.81 -5.52
C ASP A 205 -4.27 -16.64 -4.62
N THR A 206 -3.37 -17.41 -5.23
CA THR A 206 -2.52 -18.41 -4.61
C THR A 206 -1.24 -17.68 -4.34
N SER A 207 -0.99 -17.47 -3.06
CA SER A 207 0.19 -16.77 -2.60
C SER A 207 1.48 -17.34 -3.18
N PHE A 208 2.49 -16.48 -3.26
CA PHE A 208 3.90 -16.83 -3.46
C PHE A 208 4.27 -18.19 -2.87
N TYR A 209 3.95 -18.38 -1.59
CA TYR A 209 4.33 -19.55 -0.82
C TYR A 209 3.54 -20.79 -1.18
N SER A 210 2.22 -20.69 -1.36
CA SER A 210 1.40 -21.85 -1.77
C SER A 210 1.91 -22.46 -3.09
N ARG A 211 2.49 -21.65 -3.96
CA ARG A 211 3.11 -22.09 -5.22
C ARG A 211 4.50 -22.69 -5.02
N ILE A 212 5.36 -22.09 -4.19
CA ILE A 212 6.67 -22.68 -3.84
C ILE A 212 6.47 -24.05 -3.19
N ILE A 213 5.56 -24.15 -2.22
CA ILE A 213 5.25 -25.39 -1.51
C ILE A 213 4.73 -26.44 -2.47
N ARG A 214 3.73 -26.11 -3.30
CA ARG A 214 3.20 -27.06 -4.29
C ARG A 214 4.28 -27.51 -5.28
N ALA A 215 5.15 -26.60 -5.73
CA ALA A 215 6.26 -26.94 -6.63
C ALA A 215 7.29 -27.86 -5.94
N ALA A 216 7.53 -27.67 -4.64
CA ALA A 216 8.41 -28.52 -3.85
C ALA A 216 7.84 -29.91 -3.64
N ASP A 217 6.54 -30.01 -3.35
CA ASP A 217 5.83 -31.30 -3.25
C ASP A 217 5.81 -32.05 -4.59
N GLU A 218 5.77 -31.32 -5.71
CA GLU A 218 5.75 -31.88 -7.07
C GLU A 218 7.16 -32.22 -7.61
N ASN A 219 8.24 -31.99 -6.84
CA ASN A 219 9.65 -32.25 -7.24
C ASN A 219 10.03 -31.69 -8.64
N SER A 220 9.41 -30.59 -9.05
CA SER A 220 9.37 -30.20 -10.47
C SER A 220 10.25 -28.99 -10.84
N VAL A 221 10.99 -28.40 -9.90
CA VAL A 221 11.74 -27.14 -10.13
C VAL A 221 13.07 -27.08 -9.38
N ASP A 222 14.12 -26.56 -10.04
CA ASP A 222 15.39 -26.20 -9.39
C ASP A 222 15.22 -24.92 -8.55
N PHE A 223 15.28 -25.05 -7.22
CA PHE A 223 15.14 -23.93 -6.28
C PHE A 223 16.47 -23.19 -6.04
N THR A 224 16.40 -21.86 -5.90
CA THR A 224 17.52 -21.05 -5.41
C THR A 224 17.84 -21.36 -3.95
N THR A 225 19.02 -20.92 -3.49
CA THR A 225 19.41 -21.04 -2.08
C THR A 225 18.38 -20.40 -1.14
N THR A 226 17.82 -19.26 -1.56
CA THR A 226 16.80 -18.54 -0.80
C THR A 226 15.50 -19.33 -0.73
N GLU A 227 15.02 -19.85 -1.87
CA GLU A 227 13.82 -20.68 -1.94
C GLU A 227 13.96 -21.96 -1.12
N ARG A 228 15.14 -22.60 -1.15
CA ARG A 228 15.43 -23.79 -0.33
C ARG A 228 15.41 -23.47 1.16
N THR A 229 16.02 -22.36 1.57
CA THR A 229 16.03 -21.94 2.99
C THR A 229 14.62 -21.63 3.49
N LEU A 230 13.77 -21.04 2.64
CA LEU A 230 12.36 -20.81 2.95
C LEU A 230 11.60 -22.13 3.13
N LEU A 231 11.79 -23.07 2.21
CA LEU A 231 11.19 -24.41 2.28
C LEU A 231 11.59 -25.15 3.56
N GLU A 232 12.88 -25.13 3.91
CA GLU A 232 13.39 -25.76 5.14
C GLU A 232 12.80 -25.12 6.40
N ALA A 233 12.70 -23.79 6.46
CA ALA A 233 12.13 -23.09 7.61
C ALA A 233 10.63 -23.38 7.81
N GLN A 234 9.92 -23.74 6.74
CA GLN A 234 8.48 -24.01 6.76
C GLN A 234 8.12 -25.49 6.85
N HIS A 235 9.05 -26.39 6.55
CA HIS A 235 8.80 -27.83 6.47
C HIS A 235 8.09 -28.38 7.72
N ASP A 236 8.57 -28.02 8.91
CA ASP A 236 8.03 -28.50 10.19
C ASP A 236 6.75 -27.79 10.64
N LEU A 237 6.37 -26.72 9.94
CA LEU A 237 5.21 -25.90 10.29
C LEU A 237 3.94 -26.37 9.54
N HIS A 238 4.03 -27.34 8.63
CA HIS A 238 3.05 -27.57 7.57
C HIS A 238 1.69 -28.22 7.92
N ASP A 239 1.39 -28.48 9.19
CA ASP A 239 0.13 -29.13 9.55
C ASP A 239 -1.05 -28.12 9.63
N GLY A 240 -1.88 -28.07 8.59
CA GLY A 240 -3.22 -27.46 8.64
C GLY A 240 -3.57 -26.52 7.47
N GLN A 241 -4.86 -26.20 7.35
CA GLN A 241 -5.36 -25.23 6.37
C GLN A 241 -4.95 -23.81 6.79
N ARG A 242 -4.07 -23.18 6.01
CA ARG A 242 -3.54 -21.84 6.24
C ARG A 242 -4.09 -20.86 5.22
N ASP A 243 -4.65 -19.78 5.72
CA ASP A 243 -5.14 -18.68 4.91
C ASP A 243 -4.16 -17.50 5.03
N LEU A 244 -3.36 -17.26 3.98
CA LEU A 244 -2.34 -16.22 4.01
C LEU A 244 -2.97 -14.83 4.16
N LYS A 245 -2.36 -13.99 5.01
CA LYS A 245 -2.68 -12.56 5.16
C LYS A 245 -1.66 -11.66 4.49
N LEU A 246 -0.38 -12.02 4.57
CA LEU A 246 0.72 -11.17 4.12
C LEU A 246 1.97 -12.02 3.92
N ALA A 247 2.70 -11.73 2.85
CA ALA A 247 4.09 -12.12 2.71
C ALA A 247 4.93 -10.90 2.35
N LEU A 248 6.09 -10.72 2.98
CA LEU A 248 7.01 -9.63 2.75
C LEU A 248 8.42 -10.18 2.61
N MET A 249 9.15 -9.69 1.61
CA MET A 249 10.58 -9.94 1.48
C MET A 249 11.34 -8.62 1.38
N THR A 250 12.36 -8.49 2.22
CA THR A 250 13.24 -7.33 2.28
C THR A 250 14.64 -7.74 1.90
N PHE A 251 15.26 -7.04 0.96
CA PHE A 251 16.66 -7.17 0.58
C PHE A 251 17.41 -5.93 1.04
N SER A 252 18.50 -6.13 1.76
CA SER A 252 19.34 -5.07 2.29
C SER A 252 20.82 -5.40 2.09
N ARG A 253 21.67 -4.37 2.10
CA ARG A 253 23.12 -4.59 2.02
C ARG A 253 23.62 -5.18 3.34
N SER A 254 24.43 -6.24 3.26
CA SER A 254 25.06 -6.78 4.47
C SER A 254 26.08 -5.77 5.04
N SER A 255 26.11 -5.62 6.36
CA SER A 255 27.12 -4.80 7.04
C SER A 255 28.47 -5.51 7.18
N ALA A 256 28.52 -6.82 6.98
CA ALA A 256 29.68 -7.66 7.27
C ALA A 256 30.38 -8.23 6.02
N SER A 257 29.75 -8.17 4.85
CA SER A 257 30.23 -8.80 3.61
C SER A 257 29.76 -8.03 2.38
N ALA A 258 30.25 -8.43 1.20
CA ALA A 258 29.76 -7.93 -0.09
C ALA A 258 28.43 -8.59 -0.54
N THR A 259 27.72 -9.28 0.36
CA THR A 259 26.48 -10.03 0.06
C THR A 259 25.23 -9.22 0.40
N ILE A 260 24.07 -9.75 0.01
CA ILE A 260 22.76 -9.16 0.31
C ILE A 260 22.13 -9.97 1.44
N ASP A 261 21.71 -9.27 2.50
CA ASP A 261 20.90 -9.83 3.56
C ASP A 261 19.43 -9.84 3.08
N ALA A 262 18.81 -11.01 3.08
CA ALA A 262 17.38 -11.15 2.81
C ALA A 262 16.63 -11.46 4.11
N GLU A 263 15.55 -10.76 4.37
CA GLU A 263 14.60 -11.05 5.45
C GLU A 263 13.25 -11.39 4.84
N TYR A 264 12.65 -12.48 5.32
CA TYR A 264 11.33 -12.91 4.91
C TYR A 264 10.38 -12.92 6.10
N LEU A 265 9.23 -12.27 5.96
CA LEU A 265 8.16 -12.24 6.95
C LEU A 265 6.85 -12.75 6.33
N GLU A 266 6.19 -13.66 7.02
CA GLU A 266 4.85 -14.16 6.67
C GLU A 266 3.88 -13.98 7.82
N ALA A 267 2.61 -13.73 7.48
CA ALA A 267 1.50 -13.86 8.39
C ALA A 267 0.33 -14.61 7.74
N TRP A 268 -0.24 -15.57 8.47
CA TRP A 268 -1.37 -16.38 8.02
C TRP A 268 -2.32 -16.69 9.16
N ILE A 269 -3.56 -17.04 8.84
CA ILE A 269 -4.56 -17.49 9.81
C ILE A 269 -4.73 -18.99 9.64
N THR A 270 -4.70 -19.71 10.76
CA THR A 270 -5.08 -21.13 10.80
C THR A 270 -6.42 -21.23 11.52
N ARG A 271 -7.42 -21.85 10.88
CA ARG A 271 -8.76 -22.02 11.42
C ARG A 271 -8.99 -23.44 11.94
N PRO A 272 -9.96 -23.65 12.85
CA PRO A 272 -10.42 -25.00 13.18
C PRO A 272 -11.00 -25.67 11.94
N SER A 273 -10.89 -27.00 11.87
CA SER A 273 -11.35 -27.81 10.74
C SER A 273 -12.87 -27.75 10.54
N SER A 274 -13.61 -27.44 11.61
CA SER A 274 -15.05 -27.20 11.60
C SER A 274 -15.38 -25.94 12.42
N PRO A 275 -16.40 -25.14 12.05
CA PRO A 275 -16.84 -23.99 12.85
C PRO A 275 -17.30 -24.36 14.26
N ASP A 276 -17.69 -25.62 14.51
CA ASP A 276 -18.13 -26.11 15.81
C ASP A 276 -16.97 -26.67 16.67
N GLU A 277 -15.77 -26.78 16.10
CA GLU A 277 -14.59 -27.29 16.80
C GLU A 277 -13.74 -26.14 17.37
N SER A 278 -13.22 -26.33 18.58
CA SER A 278 -12.20 -25.46 19.13
C SER A 278 -10.91 -25.61 18.34
N PHE A 279 -10.29 -24.48 17.95
CA PHE A 279 -8.97 -24.53 17.34
C PHE A 279 -7.95 -25.16 18.28
N ARG A 280 -7.20 -26.12 17.74
CA ARG A 280 -6.15 -26.85 18.43
C ARG A 280 -4.98 -27.09 17.47
N ALA A 281 -3.79 -26.67 17.86
CA ALA A 281 -2.58 -26.85 17.05
C ALA A 281 -1.44 -27.45 17.88
N VAL A 282 -0.76 -28.44 17.32
CA VAL A 282 0.46 -29.01 17.88
C VAL A 282 1.64 -28.17 17.40
N LEU A 283 2.49 -27.75 18.33
CA LEU A 283 3.65 -26.93 18.00
C LEU A 283 4.90 -27.79 17.72
N PRO A 284 5.76 -27.41 16.75
CA PRO A 284 6.93 -28.19 16.37
C PRO A 284 8.12 -28.02 17.33
N ILE A 285 7.87 -28.08 18.64
CA ILE A 285 8.91 -27.93 19.66
C ILE A 285 9.87 -29.13 19.60
N GLY A 286 11.17 -28.83 19.54
CA GLY A 286 12.25 -29.80 19.48
C GLY A 286 12.44 -30.45 18.11
N LYS A 287 11.61 -30.13 17.12
CA LYS A 287 11.74 -30.62 15.73
C LYS A 287 12.57 -29.66 14.88
N SER A 288 12.34 -28.36 15.06
CA SER A 288 13.02 -27.29 14.34
C SER A 288 14.11 -26.63 15.21
N LYS A 289 15.07 -25.92 14.58
CA LYS A 289 15.98 -24.97 15.26
C LYS A 289 15.36 -23.58 15.47
N SER A 290 14.16 -23.36 14.94
CA SER A 290 13.45 -22.09 15.04
C SER A 290 13.07 -21.77 16.47
N ASP A 291 13.05 -20.48 16.77
CA ASP A 291 12.48 -20.00 18.01
C ASP A 291 10.95 -20.04 17.95
N VAL A 292 10.30 -20.43 19.05
CA VAL A 292 8.84 -20.58 19.12
C VAL A 292 8.31 -19.77 20.30
N LEU A 293 7.47 -18.79 19.99
CA LEU A 293 6.81 -17.91 20.95
C LEU A 293 5.29 -17.88 20.76
N VAL A 294 4.56 -17.68 21.84
CA VAL A 294 3.09 -17.62 21.84
C VAL A 294 2.61 -16.39 22.60
N VAL A 295 1.77 -15.58 21.98
CA VAL A 295 1.02 -14.51 22.65
C VAL A 295 -0.28 -15.10 23.18
N THR A 296 -0.43 -15.09 24.49
CA THR A 296 -1.54 -15.76 25.18
C THR A 296 -2.77 -14.89 25.36
N SER A 297 -2.60 -13.58 25.57
CA SER A 297 -3.71 -12.65 25.73
C SER A 297 -3.30 -11.23 25.36
N THR A 298 -4.29 -10.40 25.06
CA THR A 298 -4.14 -8.96 24.85
C THR A 298 -5.14 -8.24 25.74
N ALA A 299 -4.65 -7.41 26.66
CA ALA A 299 -5.47 -6.56 27.52
C ALA A 299 -5.45 -5.12 27.00
N ARG A 300 -6.63 -4.53 26.80
CA ARG A 300 -6.77 -3.15 26.28
C ARG A 300 -6.71 -2.12 27.41
N ASP A 301 -5.87 -1.10 27.25
CA ASP A 301 -5.90 0.16 28.00
C ASP A 301 -6.26 1.30 27.04
N LEU A 302 -6.54 2.50 27.55
CA LEU A 302 -6.97 3.65 26.73
C LEU A 302 -5.95 4.03 25.65
N ASP A 303 -4.65 3.92 25.96
CA ASP A 303 -3.55 4.38 25.10
C ASP A 303 -2.66 3.23 24.58
N PHE A 304 -2.76 2.03 25.18
CA PHE A 304 -1.85 0.91 24.90
C PHE A 304 -2.55 -0.44 24.98
N ASP A 305 -2.08 -1.39 24.19
CA ASP A 305 -2.36 -2.81 24.41
C ASP A 305 -1.26 -3.43 25.26
N LYS A 306 -1.67 -4.19 26.27
CA LYS A 306 -0.80 -5.02 27.09
C LYS A 306 -0.83 -6.45 26.56
N LEU A 307 0.32 -6.94 26.12
CA LEU A 307 0.49 -8.28 25.57
C LEU A 307 1.09 -9.22 26.60
N GLU A 308 0.58 -10.44 26.69
CA GLU A 308 1.13 -11.51 27.53
C GLU A 308 1.77 -12.59 26.68
N LEU A 309 3.09 -12.74 26.74
CA LEU A 309 3.85 -13.66 25.89
C LEU A 309 4.54 -14.79 26.66
N ILE A 310 4.68 -15.95 26.01
CA ILE A 310 5.36 -17.14 26.53
C ILE A 310 6.33 -17.70 25.48
N TRP A 311 7.56 -18.00 25.91
CA TRP A 311 8.56 -18.71 25.10
C TRP A 311 8.46 -20.21 25.32
N LEU A 312 8.42 -20.98 24.24
CA LEU A 312 8.36 -22.44 24.27
C LEU A 312 9.64 -23.09 23.76
N GLN A 313 10.32 -22.40 22.84
CA GLN A 313 11.63 -22.77 22.35
C GLN A 313 12.44 -21.50 22.06
N ARG A 314 13.69 -21.48 22.52
CA ARG A 314 14.63 -20.37 22.32
C ARG A 314 16.03 -20.89 22.04
N ASP A 315 16.70 -20.30 21.06
CA ASP A 315 17.98 -20.75 20.52
C ASP A 315 17.94 -22.25 20.15
N GLY A 316 16.81 -22.71 19.60
CA GLY A 316 16.57 -24.12 19.27
C GLY A 316 16.43 -25.08 20.47
N LYS A 317 16.35 -24.56 21.70
CA LYS A 317 16.21 -25.37 22.92
C LYS A 317 14.84 -25.18 23.56
N ARG A 318 14.20 -26.29 23.94
CA ARG A 318 12.91 -26.26 24.65
C ARG A 318 13.07 -25.50 25.98
N VAL A 319 12.18 -24.54 26.20
CA VAL A 319 12.07 -23.82 27.47
C VAL A 319 11.05 -24.56 28.33
N VAL A 320 11.45 -25.00 29.53
CA VAL A 320 10.51 -25.60 30.48
C VAL A 320 9.81 -24.44 31.21
N PRO A 321 8.48 -24.29 31.10
CA PRO A 321 7.76 -23.24 31.80
C PRO A 321 7.63 -23.62 33.28
N THR A 322 8.66 -23.37 34.08
CA THR A 322 8.56 -23.51 35.54
C THR A 322 7.88 -22.26 36.13
N SER A 323 6.54 -22.27 36.23
CA SER A 323 5.63 -21.46 37.09
C SER A 323 5.98 -19.99 37.47
N PRO A 324 5.03 -19.01 37.40
CA PRO A 324 4.05 -18.77 36.34
C PRO A 324 4.81 -18.50 35.02
N PRO A 325 4.14 -18.33 33.87
CA PRO A 325 4.86 -18.02 32.64
C PRO A 325 5.76 -16.81 32.88
N SER A 326 6.94 -16.79 32.29
CA SER A 326 7.74 -15.58 32.13
C SER A 326 6.98 -14.64 31.19
N ILE A 327 5.84 -14.12 31.67
CA ILE A 327 4.95 -13.22 31.00
C ILE A 327 5.74 -11.94 30.82
N LEU A 328 6.20 -11.71 29.60
CA LEU A 328 6.74 -10.43 29.22
C LEU A 328 5.56 -9.52 28.90
N GLU A 329 5.21 -8.62 29.82
CA GLU A 329 4.19 -7.61 29.56
C GLU A 329 4.76 -6.54 28.64
N ILE A 330 4.27 -6.49 27.40
CA ILE A 330 4.67 -5.46 26.43
C ILE A 330 3.51 -4.49 26.26
N ARG A 331 3.79 -3.18 26.34
CA ARG A 331 2.84 -2.13 25.99
C ARG A 331 3.07 -1.70 24.55
N ALA A 332 2.10 -1.93 23.68
CA ALA A 332 2.11 -1.47 22.30
C ALA A 332 1.18 -0.25 22.16
N PRO A 333 1.62 0.88 21.59
CA PRO A 333 0.76 2.04 21.40
C PRO A 333 -0.34 1.74 20.40
N LYS A 334 -1.54 2.28 20.65
CA LYS A 334 -2.67 2.13 19.75
C LYS A 334 -2.57 3.11 18.58
N THR A 335 -2.00 2.68 17.46
CA THR A 335 -1.79 3.53 16.27
C THR A 335 -2.90 3.39 15.22
N THR A 336 -3.78 2.39 15.35
CA THR A 336 -4.83 2.09 14.38
C THR A 336 -6.17 1.76 15.01
N ILE A 337 -7.21 1.89 14.19
CA ILE A 337 -8.59 1.54 14.53
C ILE A 337 -9.14 0.62 13.44
N ALA A 338 -9.79 -0.47 13.83
CA ALA A 338 -10.49 -1.32 12.89
C ALA A 338 -11.73 -0.61 12.29
N ALA A 339 -11.83 -0.64 10.96
CA ALA A 339 -12.96 -0.08 10.21
C ALA A 339 -13.42 -1.06 9.11
N SER A 340 -14.74 -1.09 8.89
CA SER A 340 -15.33 -1.70 7.70
C SER A 340 -15.31 -0.66 6.58
N LEU A 341 -14.66 -1.01 5.47
CA LEU A 341 -14.53 -0.15 4.29
C LEU A 341 -15.11 -0.88 3.08
N GLN A 342 -15.99 -0.20 2.34
CA GLN A 342 -16.48 -0.67 1.04
C GLN A 342 -16.27 0.42 0.02
N ALA A 343 -15.72 0.09 -1.15
CA ALA A 343 -15.45 1.07 -2.19
C ALA A 343 -15.88 0.57 -3.58
N ALA A 344 -16.32 1.49 -4.41
CA ALA A 344 -16.71 1.24 -5.79
C ALA A 344 -16.39 2.43 -6.71
N ILE A 345 -16.19 2.14 -8.00
CA ILE A 345 -16.20 3.16 -9.05
C ILE A 345 -17.55 3.10 -9.76
N THR A 346 -18.34 4.17 -9.65
CA THR A 346 -19.69 4.26 -10.21
C THR A 346 -19.73 5.18 -11.43
N GLY A 347 -20.67 4.93 -12.34
CA GLY A 347 -20.83 5.66 -13.59
C GLY A 347 -20.14 5.02 -14.80
N GLU A 348 -20.36 5.61 -15.97
CA GLU A 348 -19.87 5.15 -17.27
C GLU A 348 -18.97 6.18 -17.95
N GLY A 349 -18.20 5.74 -18.94
CA GLY A 349 -17.29 6.61 -19.68
C GLY A 349 -16.00 6.94 -18.91
N PHE A 350 -15.40 8.07 -19.25
CA PHE A 350 -14.12 8.52 -18.70
C PHE A 350 -14.29 9.35 -17.41
N HIS A 351 -15.44 9.97 -17.16
CA HIS A 351 -15.73 10.67 -15.90
C HIS A 351 -16.58 9.77 -15.02
N ARG A 352 -16.09 9.43 -13.83
CA ARG A 352 -16.75 8.52 -12.89
C ARG A 352 -16.65 9.05 -11.47
N ARG A 353 -17.31 8.37 -10.53
CA ARG A 353 -17.26 8.72 -9.10
C ARG A 353 -16.64 7.57 -8.31
N TYR A 354 -15.71 7.91 -7.43
CA TYR A 354 -15.22 7.02 -6.39
C TYR A 354 -16.16 7.15 -5.21
N VAL A 355 -16.79 6.05 -4.83
CA VAL A 355 -17.76 5.96 -3.73
C VAL A 355 -17.18 5.04 -2.67
N MET A 356 -17.24 5.47 -1.41
CA MET A 356 -16.74 4.69 -0.29
C MET A 356 -17.58 4.85 0.97
N ASP A 357 -17.94 3.73 1.57
CA ASP A 357 -18.58 3.67 2.88
C ASP A 357 -17.55 3.30 3.95
N VAL A 358 -17.51 4.08 5.02
CA VAL A 358 -16.60 3.90 6.16
C VAL A 358 -17.42 3.71 7.43
N GLU A 359 -17.19 2.61 8.15
CA GLU A 359 -17.80 2.35 9.45
C GLU A 359 -16.70 2.02 10.47
N ILE A 360 -16.62 2.78 11.57
CA ILE A 360 -15.70 2.51 12.66
C ILE A 360 -16.31 1.45 13.57
N LEU A 361 -15.64 0.30 13.68
CA LEU A 361 -16.16 -0.87 14.41
C LEU A 361 -15.88 -0.81 15.92
N GLU A 362 -14.93 0.02 16.32
CA GLU A 362 -14.53 0.14 17.72
C GLU A 362 -15.30 1.27 18.44
N THR A 363 -15.89 0.93 19.58
CA THR A 363 -16.64 1.87 20.44
C THR A 363 -15.72 2.54 21.46
N GLY A 364 -16.06 3.77 21.87
CA GLY A 364 -15.27 4.53 22.85
C GLY A 364 -14.03 5.23 22.31
N ILE A 365 -13.86 5.28 20.99
CA ILE A 365 -12.79 6.02 20.33
C ILE A 365 -13.17 7.50 20.18
N CYS A 366 -12.23 8.35 20.58
CA CYS A 366 -12.37 9.79 20.81
C CYS A 366 -13.25 10.12 22.04
N SER A 367 -12.76 10.99 22.92
CA SER A 367 -13.47 11.42 24.12
C SER A 367 -14.73 12.22 23.75
N ALA A 368 -15.89 11.75 24.19
CA ALA A 368 -17.25 12.31 24.04
C ALA A 368 -17.99 12.03 22.69
N PRO A 369 -19.24 11.50 22.74
CA PRO A 369 -20.06 11.20 21.57
C PRO A 369 -20.62 12.43 20.83
N SER A 370 -20.30 13.65 21.28
CA SER A 370 -20.88 14.90 20.79
C SER A 370 -19.97 15.73 19.88
N GLU A 371 -18.70 15.34 19.69
CA GLU A 371 -17.79 16.09 18.82
C GLU A 371 -17.73 15.50 17.41
N SER A 372 -17.84 16.37 16.40
CA SER A 372 -17.70 16.00 14.98
C SER A 372 -16.29 15.45 14.74
N LYS A 373 -16.21 14.19 14.31
CA LYS A 373 -14.95 13.55 13.91
C LYS A 373 -14.59 14.01 12.51
N THR A 374 -13.31 13.96 12.17
CA THR A 374 -12.85 14.29 10.81
C THR A 374 -12.14 13.09 10.21
N ILE A 375 -12.51 12.72 9.00
CA ILE A 375 -11.80 11.73 8.20
C ILE A 375 -10.85 12.47 7.27
N LEU A 376 -9.59 12.06 7.28
CA LEU A 376 -8.58 12.46 6.33
C LEU A 376 -8.28 11.30 5.41
N MET A 377 -8.24 11.59 4.11
CA MET A 377 -8.07 10.62 3.05
C MET A 377 -6.90 11.02 2.15
N ARG A 378 -5.94 10.12 1.97
CA ARG A 378 -4.93 10.24 0.92
C ARG A 378 -5.30 9.31 -0.22
N VAL A 379 -5.53 9.91 -1.38
CA VAL A 379 -5.91 9.19 -2.59
C VAL A 379 -4.71 9.14 -3.53
N PRO A 380 -4.00 7.99 -3.62
CA PRO A 380 -2.98 7.79 -4.64
C PRO A 380 -3.66 7.54 -5.99
N ILE A 381 -3.30 8.35 -7.00
CA ILE A 381 -3.86 8.26 -8.35
C ILE A 381 -2.77 7.83 -9.33
N SER A 382 -3.04 6.74 -10.05
CA SER A 382 -2.13 6.23 -11.08
C SER A 382 -2.08 7.16 -12.30
N ASN A 383 -1.08 6.99 -13.17
CA ASN A 383 -0.95 7.75 -14.41
C ASN A 383 -2.06 7.47 -15.43
N THR A 384 -2.99 6.57 -15.13
CA THR A 384 -4.14 6.23 -15.98
C THR A 384 -5.40 7.03 -15.64
N ALA A 385 -5.39 7.76 -14.53
CA ALA A 385 -6.51 8.56 -14.08
C ALA A 385 -6.05 9.94 -13.57
N TYR A 386 -6.99 10.81 -13.24
CA TYR A 386 -6.80 12.06 -12.54
C TYR A 386 -8.06 12.51 -11.79
N ILE A 387 -7.88 13.49 -10.91
CA ILE A 387 -8.99 14.16 -10.23
C ILE A 387 -8.97 15.60 -10.73
N ASP A 388 -10.11 16.12 -11.19
CA ASP A 388 -10.22 17.50 -11.65
C ASP A 388 -10.28 18.46 -10.45
N LEU A 389 -9.31 19.37 -10.37
CA LEU A 389 -9.21 20.35 -9.29
C LEU A 389 -10.40 21.30 -9.27
N ASP A 390 -10.93 21.68 -10.43
CA ASP A 390 -12.03 22.64 -10.51
C ASP A 390 -13.33 22.02 -10.01
N GLU A 391 -13.52 20.72 -10.24
CA GLU A 391 -14.62 19.93 -9.70
C GLU A 391 -14.51 19.79 -8.18
N ILE A 392 -13.32 19.45 -7.65
CA ILE A 392 -13.08 19.35 -6.21
C ILE A 392 -13.27 20.69 -5.50
N ARG A 393 -12.75 21.80 -6.05
CA ARG A 393 -12.96 23.15 -5.50
C ARG A 393 -14.41 23.59 -5.56
N ARG A 394 -15.22 23.02 -6.45
CA ARG A 394 -16.67 23.23 -6.45
C ARG A 394 -17.31 22.49 -5.28
N MET A 395 -16.97 21.22 -5.07
CA MET A 395 -17.47 20.43 -3.93
C MET A 395 -17.09 21.06 -2.58
N GLU A 396 -15.86 21.60 -2.48
CA GLU A 396 -15.39 22.31 -1.28
C GLU A 396 -16.25 23.53 -0.93
N ARG A 397 -16.70 24.28 -1.94
CA ARG A 397 -17.60 25.43 -1.73
C ARG A 397 -18.98 25.04 -1.21
N PHE A 398 -19.42 23.80 -1.47
CA PHE A 398 -20.69 23.27 -0.98
C PHE A 398 -20.56 22.54 0.36
N GLY A 399 -19.36 22.48 0.94
CA GLY A 399 -19.11 21.85 2.24
C GLY A 399 -19.14 20.32 2.20
N GLU A 400 -19.11 19.70 1.02
CA GLU A 400 -19.11 18.25 0.84
C GLU A 400 -17.77 17.61 1.25
N LEU A 401 -16.67 18.34 1.02
CA LEU A 401 -15.31 17.94 1.36
C LEU A 401 -14.44 19.19 1.57
N LYS A 402 -13.22 19.01 2.07
CA LYS A 402 -12.19 20.05 2.08
C LYS A 402 -10.93 19.53 1.41
N LEU A 403 -10.33 20.34 0.54
CA LEU A 403 -9.10 19.98 -0.14
C LEU A 403 -7.90 20.41 0.69
N LEU A 404 -7.07 19.45 1.12
CA LEU A 404 -5.89 19.76 1.94
C LEU A 404 -4.60 19.83 1.13
N SER A 405 -4.45 18.93 0.16
CA SER A 405 -3.25 18.84 -0.68
C SER A 405 -3.63 18.33 -2.06
N PHE A 406 -3.07 18.94 -3.09
CA PHE A 406 -3.33 18.56 -4.48
C PHE A 406 -2.10 18.78 -5.35
N THR A 407 -1.93 17.92 -6.34
CA THR A 407 -0.89 18.10 -7.36
C THR A 407 -1.23 19.24 -8.30
N LYS A 408 -0.56 20.38 -8.10
CA LYS A 408 -0.88 21.66 -8.75
C LYS A 408 -0.87 21.64 -10.29
N HIS A 409 -0.22 20.68 -10.94
CA HIS A 409 -0.26 20.51 -12.40
C HIS A 409 -0.67 19.11 -12.80
N ILE A 410 -1.92 18.99 -13.19
CA ILE A 410 -2.46 17.84 -13.90
C ILE A 410 -2.84 18.34 -15.28
N GLU A 411 -2.04 18.00 -16.30
CA GLU A 411 -2.44 18.22 -17.68
C GLU A 411 -3.56 17.24 -18.02
N ILE A 412 -4.82 17.70 -18.00
CA ILE A 412 -6.00 16.86 -18.21
C ILE A 412 -6.02 16.21 -19.61
N GLU A 413 -5.44 16.88 -20.60
CA GLU A 413 -5.37 16.43 -22.00
C GLU A 413 -4.25 15.40 -22.25
N ARG A 414 -3.34 15.21 -21.29
CA ARG A 414 -2.18 14.34 -21.46
C ARG A 414 -2.62 12.86 -21.40
N PRO A 415 -2.29 12.02 -22.38
CA PRO A 415 -2.65 10.61 -22.33
C PRO A 415 -1.83 9.86 -21.28
N SER A 416 -2.32 8.69 -20.86
CA SER A 416 -1.73 7.90 -19.76
C SER A 416 -0.23 7.58 -19.90
N PRO A 417 0.34 7.28 -21.09
CA PRO A 417 1.75 6.87 -21.20
C PRO A 417 2.72 7.99 -20.82
N VAL A 418 2.35 9.23 -21.11
CA VAL A 418 3.15 10.42 -20.84
C VAL A 418 2.69 11.17 -19.59
N SER A 419 1.64 10.71 -18.91
CA SER A 419 1.17 11.26 -17.65
C SER A 419 1.99 10.75 -16.45
N SER A 420 1.94 11.50 -15.36
CA SER A 420 2.51 11.13 -14.06
C SER A 420 1.43 10.66 -13.11
N GLN A 421 1.84 9.91 -12.09
CA GLN A 421 0.99 9.66 -10.93
C GLN A 421 0.89 10.94 -10.10
N HIS A 422 -0.16 11.04 -9.29
CA HIS A 422 -0.33 12.14 -8.34
C HIS A 422 -1.10 11.69 -7.11
N VAL A 423 -1.09 12.52 -6.07
CA VAL A 423 -1.74 12.22 -4.80
C VAL A 423 -2.64 13.39 -4.42
N VAL A 424 -3.82 13.08 -3.90
CA VAL A 424 -4.78 14.08 -3.41
C VAL A 424 -5.09 13.81 -1.95
N GLY A 425 -5.03 14.86 -1.12
CA GLY A 425 -5.46 14.84 0.28
C GLY A 425 -6.83 15.48 0.42
N LEU A 426 -7.82 14.71 0.85
CA LEU A 426 -9.21 15.13 1.05
C LEU A 426 -9.60 14.99 2.52
N GLU A 427 -10.35 15.96 3.03
CA GLU A 427 -10.90 15.96 4.38
C GLU A 427 -12.43 15.89 4.31
N PHE A 428 -13.02 14.96 5.06
CA PHE A 428 -14.46 14.76 5.17
C PHE A 428 -14.89 14.89 6.63
N THR A 429 -16.08 15.42 6.86
CA THR A 429 -16.66 15.43 8.21
C THR A 429 -17.35 14.10 8.45
N MET A 430 -17.07 13.47 9.59
CA MET A 430 -17.72 12.24 9.99
C MET A 430 -18.79 12.54 11.04
N PRO A 431 -20.05 12.16 10.79
CA PRO A 431 -21.13 12.35 11.75
C PRO A 431 -20.93 11.44 12.98
N SER A 432 -21.65 11.75 14.06
CA SER A 432 -21.55 11.03 15.35
C SER A 432 -21.96 9.56 15.29
N THR A 433 -22.52 9.10 14.16
CA THR A 433 -22.97 7.73 13.91
C THR A 433 -21.83 6.74 13.66
N ASN A 434 -20.56 7.16 13.72
CA ASN A 434 -19.39 6.33 13.38
C ASN A 434 -19.45 5.71 11.96
N GLN A 435 -20.32 6.24 11.11
CA GLN A 435 -20.47 5.82 9.73
C GLN A 435 -20.45 7.06 8.83
N SER A 436 -19.74 6.99 7.70
CA SER A 436 -19.68 8.08 6.72
C SER A 436 -19.72 7.53 5.30
N HIS A 437 -20.48 8.22 4.46
CA HIS A 437 -20.48 8.00 3.01
C HIS A 437 -19.61 9.07 2.37
N ILE A 438 -18.59 8.63 1.63
CA ILE A 438 -17.59 9.47 1.00
C ILE A 438 -17.69 9.32 -0.51
N GLU A 439 -17.71 10.44 -1.21
CA GLU A 439 -17.79 10.44 -2.66
C GLU A 439 -16.95 11.56 -3.27
N PHE A 440 -16.20 11.26 -4.33
CA PHE A 440 -15.43 12.25 -5.10
C PHE A 440 -15.24 11.83 -6.56
N PRO A 441 -15.05 12.77 -7.50
CA PRO A 441 -14.88 12.47 -8.91
C PRO A 441 -13.51 11.87 -9.24
N ILE A 442 -13.48 10.96 -10.21
CA ILE A 442 -12.27 10.41 -10.82
C ILE A 442 -12.43 10.36 -12.35
N HIS A 443 -11.42 10.84 -13.05
CA HIS A 443 -11.38 10.93 -14.51
C HIS A 443 -10.32 9.99 -15.06
N PHE A 444 -10.66 9.18 -16.05
CA PHE A 444 -9.72 8.29 -16.72
C PHE A 444 -9.08 8.99 -17.92
N ARG A 445 -7.81 8.67 -18.17
CA ARG A 445 -7.04 9.24 -19.29
C ARG A 445 -7.15 8.36 -20.52
N TYR A 446 -6.98 8.99 -21.68
CA TYR A 446 -6.77 8.26 -22.92
C TYR A 446 -5.53 7.36 -22.81
N GLN A 447 -5.69 6.10 -23.18
CA GLN A 447 -4.60 5.13 -23.14
C GLN A 447 -3.84 5.10 -24.47
N ALA A 448 -2.65 4.51 -24.46
CA ALA A 448 -1.96 4.22 -25.72
C ALA A 448 -2.84 3.33 -26.62
N PRO A 449 -2.88 3.60 -27.93
CA PRO A 449 -3.62 2.77 -28.87
C PRO A 449 -3.05 1.34 -28.92
N SER A 450 -3.88 0.38 -29.34
CA SER A 450 -3.56 -1.04 -29.34
C SER A 450 -3.86 -1.69 -30.70
N GLU A 451 -3.09 -2.71 -31.05
CA GLU A 451 -3.28 -3.49 -32.28
C GLU A 451 -4.27 -4.63 -32.10
N SER A 452 -4.41 -5.15 -30.89
CA SER A 452 -5.20 -6.35 -30.57
C SER A 452 -6.33 -6.10 -29.58
N GLU A 453 -6.21 -5.08 -28.74
CA GLU A 453 -7.15 -4.83 -27.64
C GLU A 453 -8.01 -3.60 -27.91
N LEU A 454 -9.30 -3.68 -27.58
CA LEU A 454 -10.24 -2.55 -27.64
C LEU A 454 -10.29 -1.76 -26.33
N TYR A 455 -9.84 -2.37 -25.23
CA TYR A 455 -9.86 -1.79 -23.89
C TYR A 455 -8.55 -2.06 -23.17
N ARG A 456 -8.14 -1.14 -22.31
CA ARG A 456 -7.05 -1.33 -21.36
C ARG A 456 -7.55 -1.10 -19.95
N GLN A 457 -6.98 -1.86 -19.02
CA GLN A 457 -7.27 -1.74 -17.59
C GLN A 457 -6.58 -0.50 -17.02
N ALA A 458 -7.37 0.36 -16.38
CA ALA A 458 -6.91 1.47 -15.58
C ALA A 458 -7.08 1.10 -14.10
N PRO A 459 -5.98 0.79 -13.37
CA PRO A 459 -6.06 0.46 -11.96
C PRO A 459 -6.27 1.71 -11.11
N VAL A 460 -7.22 1.62 -10.18
CA VAL A 460 -7.50 2.61 -9.13
C VAL A 460 -7.10 1.97 -7.80
N ILE A 461 -6.09 2.56 -7.16
CA ILE A 461 -5.54 2.10 -5.89
C ILE A 461 -6.44 2.61 -4.75
N ALA A 462 -6.56 1.80 -3.70
CA ALA A 462 -7.30 2.18 -2.51
C ALA A 462 -6.62 3.38 -1.79
N PRO A 463 -7.42 4.26 -1.18
CA PRO A 463 -6.96 5.41 -0.40
C PRO A 463 -6.46 4.98 0.99
N ASP A 464 -5.55 5.76 1.56
CA ASP A 464 -5.23 5.67 2.99
C ASP A 464 -6.17 6.57 3.78
N ILE A 465 -6.70 6.08 4.91
CA ILE A 465 -7.72 6.78 5.68
C ILE A 465 -7.26 6.96 7.13
N PHE A 466 -7.48 8.16 7.65
CA PHE A 466 -7.10 8.57 9.00
C PHE A 466 -8.31 9.25 9.66
N LEU A 467 -8.45 9.03 10.96
CA LEU A 467 -9.44 9.64 11.81
C LEU A 467 -8.77 10.67 12.71
N PHE A 468 -9.32 11.87 12.76
CA PHE A 468 -8.95 12.88 13.75
C PHE A 468 -9.90 12.81 14.94
N CYS A 469 -9.34 12.56 16.12
CA CYS A 469 -10.02 12.74 17.38
C CYS A 469 -9.65 14.10 17.97
N ARG A 470 -10.65 14.95 18.21
CA ARG A 470 -10.49 16.15 19.02
C ARG A 470 -10.79 15.79 20.47
N ASP A 471 -9.81 15.98 21.36
CA ASP A 471 -10.06 15.84 22.78
C ASP A 471 -10.71 17.11 23.33
N GLY A 472 -11.85 16.93 24.00
CA GLY A 472 -12.41 17.97 24.86
C GLY A 472 -11.48 18.25 26.04
N ASP A 473 -11.41 19.51 26.48
CA ASP A 473 -10.51 20.08 27.49
C ASP A 473 -10.63 19.50 28.93
N HIS A 474 -11.21 18.30 29.11
CA HIS A 474 -11.68 17.78 30.40
C HIS A 474 -11.19 16.39 30.82
N GLY A 475 -10.25 15.76 30.09
CA GLY A 475 -9.55 14.55 30.56
C GLY A 475 -8.38 14.89 31.50
N PRO A 476 -8.04 14.05 32.50
CA PRO A 476 -6.88 14.28 33.34
C PRO A 476 -5.64 14.30 32.45
N LYS A 477 -4.97 15.47 32.39
CA LYS A 477 -3.77 15.74 31.59
C LYS A 477 -2.63 14.77 31.93
N LYS A 478 -2.67 13.56 31.40
CA LYS A 478 -1.50 12.70 31.30
C LYS A 478 -0.79 13.10 30.02
N LYS A 479 0.40 13.69 30.17
CA LYS A 479 1.31 13.97 29.07
C LYS A 479 1.68 12.64 28.41
N LEU A 480 0.97 12.28 27.33
CA LEU A 480 1.47 11.32 26.36
C LEU A 480 2.81 11.87 25.86
N LYS A 481 3.88 11.06 25.92
CA LYS A 481 5.19 11.50 25.41
C LYS A 481 5.04 11.73 23.91
N SER A 482 5.56 12.86 23.42
CA SER A 482 5.36 13.38 22.05
C SER A 482 5.77 12.45 20.90
N SER A 483 6.34 11.28 21.17
CA SER A 483 7.00 10.43 20.17
C SER A 483 6.04 9.86 19.12
N ASP A 484 4.89 9.29 19.49
CA ASP A 484 4.01 8.63 18.49
C ASP A 484 3.17 9.64 17.69
N ASP A 485 2.82 10.75 18.33
CA ASP A 485 2.24 11.92 17.67
C ASP A 485 3.26 12.60 16.75
N ASP A 486 4.56 12.25 16.84
CA ASP A 486 5.59 12.76 15.94
C ASP A 486 5.61 11.99 14.61
N ASP A 487 5.38 10.67 14.50
CA ASP A 487 5.56 9.99 13.20
C ASP A 487 4.32 9.75 12.34
N VAL A 488 3.09 9.70 12.89
CA VAL A 488 1.90 10.00 12.06
C VAL A 488 1.98 11.44 11.56
N ARG A 489 2.40 12.38 12.42
CA ARG A 489 2.63 13.78 12.03
C ARG A 489 3.76 13.91 11.01
N ASN A 490 4.88 13.22 11.15
CA ASN A 490 5.96 13.22 10.16
C ASN A 490 5.45 12.64 8.84
N TYR A 491 4.63 11.60 8.90
CA TYR A 491 3.99 11.01 7.72
C TYR A 491 3.04 12.01 7.04
N LEU A 492 2.16 12.69 7.78
CA LEU A 492 1.30 13.75 7.23
C LEU A 492 2.11 14.95 6.71
N GLN A 493 3.25 15.27 7.32
CA GLN A 493 4.18 16.28 6.82
C GLN A 493 4.79 15.88 5.48
N THR A 494 5.02 14.59 5.21
CA THR A 494 5.45 14.14 3.87
C THR A 494 4.39 14.45 2.80
N TRP A 495 3.11 14.50 3.18
CA TRP A 495 2.00 14.86 2.27
C TRP A 495 1.91 16.37 2.00
N GLY A 496 2.77 17.17 2.64
CA GLY A 496 2.68 18.63 2.60
C GLY A 496 1.52 19.20 3.43
N ILE A 497 0.86 18.37 4.24
CA ILE A 497 -0.11 18.82 5.23
C ILE A 497 0.72 19.32 6.43
N SER A 498 1.08 20.60 6.41
CA SER A 498 1.47 21.25 7.66
C SER A 498 0.26 21.31 8.56
N ASP A 499 0.47 21.02 9.83
CA ASP A 499 -0.52 21.15 10.90
C ASP A 499 -0.98 22.62 10.97
N GLN A 500 -1.87 23.02 10.08
CA GLN A 500 -2.43 24.37 9.98
C GLN A 500 -3.38 24.54 11.18
N GLY A 501 -2.79 24.76 12.36
CA GLY A 501 -3.46 25.25 13.55
C GLY A 501 -4.35 24.25 14.30
N ARG A 502 -4.20 22.94 14.12
CA ARG A 502 -5.00 21.92 14.85
C ARG A 502 -4.26 21.20 15.98
N SER A 503 -2.99 21.53 16.24
CA SER A 503 -2.23 21.02 17.40
C SER A 503 -2.79 21.58 18.73
N CYS A 504 -3.95 21.09 19.15
CA CYS A 504 -4.41 21.22 20.52
C CYS A 504 -3.74 20.12 21.33
N SER A 505 -3.29 20.42 22.55
CA SER A 505 -2.70 19.43 23.46
C SER A 505 -3.71 18.30 23.71
N GLY A 506 -3.54 17.13 23.06
CA GLY A 506 -4.43 15.96 23.16
C GLY A 506 -5.09 15.51 21.86
N SER A 507 -5.05 16.31 20.78
CA SER A 507 -5.56 15.88 19.48
C SER A 507 -4.58 14.94 18.79
N HIS A 508 -5.04 13.80 18.29
CA HIS A 508 -4.20 12.82 17.60
C HIS A 508 -4.89 12.24 16.36
N TRP A 509 -4.08 11.86 15.37
CA TRP A 509 -4.51 11.17 14.16
C TRP A 509 -4.38 9.67 14.37
N LEU A 510 -5.46 8.93 14.12
CA LEU A 510 -5.49 7.48 14.18
C LEU A 510 -5.69 6.93 12.78
N ARG A 511 -4.86 5.99 12.33
CA ARG A 511 -5.04 5.36 11.01
C ARG A 511 -6.21 4.36 11.07
N LEU A 512 -7.04 4.34 10.03
CA LEU A 512 -8.09 3.33 9.91
C LEU A 512 -7.53 2.11 9.17
N ALA A 513 -7.59 0.94 9.81
CA ALA A 513 -7.23 -0.34 9.24
C ALA A 513 -8.51 -1.02 8.73
N ALA A 514 -8.54 -1.35 7.44
CA ALA A 514 -9.65 -2.07 6.83
C ALA A 514 -9.65 -3.53 7.30
N VAL A 515 -10.75 -4.01 7.88
CA VAL A 515 -10.90 -5.43 8.27
C VAL A 515 -10.75 -6.37 7.08
N SER A 516 -11.15 -5.90 5.90
CA SER A 516 -10.90 -6.54 4.62
C SER A 516 -10.12 -5.57 3.72
N PRO A 517 -8.94 -5.96 3.19
CA PRO A 517 -8.19 -5.11 2.27
C PRO A 517 -9.04 -4.73 1.06
N LEU A 518 -9.01 -3.46 0.68
CA LEU A 518 -9.76 -2.99 -0.48
C LEU A 518 -9.10 -3.53 -1.76
N PRO A 519 -9.87 -4.09 -2.72
CA PRO A 519 -9.29 -4.56 -3.97
C PRO A 519 -8.79 -3.37 -4.80
N ILE A 520 -7.70 -3.58 -5.56
CA ILE A 520 -7.35 -2.64 -6.64
C ILE A 520 -8.47 -2.72 -7.67
N MET A 521 -9.27 -1.65 -7.79
CA MET A 521 -10.37 -1.60 -8.72
C MET A 521 -9.84 -1.40 -10.14
N THR A 522 -10.27 -2.23 -11.07
CA THR A 522 -9.86 -2.12 -12.48
C THR A 522 -11.00 -1.57 -13.31
N VAL A 523 -10.75 -0.45 -13.99
CA VAL A 523 -11.71 0.15 -14.91
C VAL A 523 -11.25 -0.09 -16.34
N LEU A 524 -12.10 -0.70 -17.15
CA LEU A 524 -11.84 -0.85 -18.58
C LEU A 524 -12.05 0.49 -19.28
N THR A 525 -10.96 1.01 -19.82
CA THR A 525 -10.94 2.26 -20.59
C THR A 525 -10.76 1.94 -22.07
N PRO A 526 -11.59 2.47 -22.97
CA PRO A 526 -11.47 2.18 -24.39
C PRO A 526 -10.17 2.77 -24.94
N VAL A 527 -9.56 2.08 -25.91
CA VAL A 527 -8.31 2.50 -26.55
C VAL A 527 -8.50 2.65 -28.05
N GLY A 528 -7.66 3.46 -28.67
CA GLY A 528 -7.64 3.57 -30.13
C GLY A 528 -7.23 2.23 -30.75
N TYR A 529 -8.08 1.66 -31.61
CA TYR A 529 -7.80 0.40 -32.30
C TYR A 529 -7.04 0.66 -33.61
N LEU A 530 -5.74 0.36 -33.61
CA LEU A 530 -4.82 0.67 -34.71
C LEU A 530 -5.21 0.03 -36.05
N PRO A 531 -5.76 -1.20 -36.12
CA PRO A 531 -6.20 -1.78 -37.39
C PRO A 531 -7.33 -0.99 -38.07
N SER A 532 -8.12 -0.25 -37.30
CA SER A 532 -9.15 0.65 -37.82
C SER A 532 -8.64 2.07 -38.13
N ARG A 533 -7.33 2.33 -38.03
CA ARG A 533 -6.74 3.65 -38.28
C ARG A 533 -7.10 4.20 -39.65
N TRP A 534 -7.05 3.37 -40.70
CA TRP A 534 -7.34 3.80 -42.06
C TRP A 534 -8.78 4.31 -42.21
N LEU A 535 -9.74 3.65 -41.53
CA LEU A 535 -11.15 4.01 -41.55
C LEU A 535 -11.36 5.34 -40.82
N VAL A 536 -10.82 5.46 -39.61
CA VAL A 536 -10.92 6.69 -38.80
C VAL A 536 -10.27 7.87 -39.52
N SER A 537 -9.08 7.69 -40.08
CA SER A 537 -8.38 8.74 -40.84
C SER A 537 -9.15 9.15 -42.09
N SER A 538 -9.69 8.19 -42.85
CA SER A 538 -10.46 8.48 -44.06
C SER A 538 -11.75 9.22 -43.76
N MET A 539 -12.49 8.79 -42.73
CA MET A 539 -13.72 9.48 -42.28
C MET A 539 -13.42 10.88 -41.76
N THR A 540 -12.39 11.04 -40.92
CA THR A 540 -11.98 12.34 -40.38
C THR A 540 -11.58 13.30 -41.50
N LEU A 541 -10.82 12.83 -42.50
CA LEU A 541 -10.45 13.63 -43.67
C LEU A 541 -11.67 14.01 -44.51
N CYS A 542 -12.61 13.09 -44.74
CA CYS A 542 -13.84 13.35 -45.48
C CYS A 542 -14.68 14.44 -44.78
N PHE A 543 -14.90 14.32 -43.46
CA PHE A 543 -15.64 15.33 -42.70
C PHE A 543 -14.91 16.68 -42.64
N ALA A 544 -13.59 16.67 -42.44
CA ALA A 544 -12.79 17.90 -42.41
C ALA A 544 -12.80 18.61 -43.76
N THR A 545 -12.68 17.87 -44.87
CA THR A 545 -12.75 18.43 -46.23
C THR A 545 -14.14 18.94 -46.56
N MET A 546 -15.20 18.21 -46.23
CA MET A 546 -16.58 18.70 -46.36
C MET A 546 -16.79 19.99 -45.56
N GLY A 547 -16.36 20.01 -44.30
CA GLY A 547 -16.44 21.20 -43.44
C GLY A 547 -15.69 22.40 -44.03
N ALA A 548 -14.48 22.19 -44.54
CA ALA A 548 -13.69 23.22 -45.21
C ALA A 548 -14.38 23.74 -46.48
N VAL A 549 -14.92 22.85 -47.32
CA VAL A 549 -15.65 23.23 -48.55
C VAL A 549 -16.90 24.05 -48.20
N ILE A 550 -17.66 23.64 -47.18
CA ILE A 550 -18.82 24.40 -46.71
C ILE A 550 -18.40 25.79 -46.22
N LEU A 551 -17.34 25.89 -45.42
CA LEU A 551 -16.82 27.17 -44.93
C LEU A 551 -16.38 28.09 -46.07
N VAL A 552 -15.68 27.55 -47.08
CA VAL A 552 -15.28 28.30 -48.28
C VAL A 552 -16.51 28.74 -49.07
N TRP A 553 -17.47 27.86 -49.29
CA TRP A 553 -18.68 28.17 -50.04
C TRP A 553 -19.52 29.26 -49.37
N VAL A 554 -19.71 29.18 -48.05
CA VAL A 554 -20.37 30.23 -47.25
C VAL A 554 -19.60 31.55 -47.34
N SER A 555 -18.27 31.51 -47.17
CA SER A 555 -17.43 32.72 -47.21
C SER A 555 -17.46 33.41 -48.57
N VAL A 556 -17.38 32.65 -49.67
CA VAL A 556 -17.51 33.18 -51.03
C VAL A 556 -18.93 33.68 -51.30
N GLY A 557 -19.96 33.01 -50.78
CA GLY A 557 -21.35 33.44 -50.87
C GLY A 557 -21.60 34.78 -50.17
N VAL A 558 -21.02 34.98 -48.98
CA VAL A 558 -21.07 36.24 -48.24
C VAL A 558 -20.29 37.34 -48.97
N ALA A 559 -19.07 37.05 -49.44
CA ALA A 559 -18.26 38.01 -50.20
C ALA A 559 -18.94 38.47 -51.50
N LYS A 560 -19.62 37.58 -52.22
CA LYS A 560 -20.40 37.93 -53.41
C LYS A 560 -21.64 38.78 -53.08
N ARG A 561 -22.26 38.60 -51.92
CA ARG A 561 -23.38 39.44 -51.46
C ARG A 561 -22.91 40.84 -51.07
N THR A 562 -21.78 40.99 -50.38
CA THR A 562 -21.20 42.30 -50.07
C THR A 562 -20.74 43.05 -51.31
N LEU A 563 -20.14 42.37 -52.31
CA LEU A 563 -19.79 42.97 -53.60
C LEU A 563 -21.01 43.42 -54.43
N ARG A 564 -22.13 42.67 -54.38
CA ARG A 564 -23.38 43.09 -55.03
C ARG A 564 -24.05 44.26 -54.31
N ALA A 565 -23.94 44.35 -52.99
CA ALA A 565 -24.43 45.49 -52.22
C ALA A 565 -23.62 46.77 -52.51
N SER A 566 -22.30 46.67 -52.73
CA SER A 566 -21.46 47.82 -53.10
C SER A 566 -21.60 48.25 -54.57
N ALA A 567 -21.89 47.31 -55.48
CA ALA A 567 -22.10 47.62 -56.91
C ALA A 567 -23.49 48.22 -57.22
N GLY A 568 -24.44 48.13 -56.30
CA GLY A 568 -25.76 48.78 -56.41
C GLY A 568 -25.82 50.20 -55.82
N ALA A 569 -24.75 50.65 -55.15
CA ALA A 569 -24.65 52.02 -54.65
C ALA A 569 -24.05 52.91 -55.73
N ASP A 570 -24.84 53.22 -56.76
CA ASP A 570 -24.51 54.25 -57.75
C ASP A 570 -24.52 55.60 -57.04
N TRP A 571 -23.34 56.13 -56.75
CA TRP A 571 -23.15 57.45 -56.16
C TRP A 571 -23.59 58.49 -57.19
N LYS A 572 -24.87 58.89 -57.10
CA LYS A 572 -25.40 60.07 -57.78
C LYS A 572 -24.60 61.28 -57.31
N GLY A 573 -23.62 61.69 -58.10
CA GLY A 573 -22.83 62.89 -57.89
C GLY A 573 -23.75 64.11 -57.82
N LYS A 574 -23.67 64.84 -56.71
CA LYS A 574 -24.17 66.21 -56.63
C LYS A 574 -23.18 67.10 -57.38
N THR A 575 -23.58 67.58 -58.55
CA THR A 575 -23.04 68.79 -59.17
C THR A 575 -23.73 69.99 -58.55
N ASP A 576 -22.92 70.95 -58.07
CA ASP A 576 -23.13 72.36 -57.72
C ASP A 576 -24.43 72.78 -57.00
#